data_AF-A0A849WP58-F1
#
_entry.id   AF-A0A849WP58-F1
#
_cell.length_a   1.000
_cell.length_b   1.000
_cell.length_c   1.000
_cell.angle_alpha   90.00
_cell.angle_beta   90.00
_cell.angle_gamma   90.00
#
_symmetry.space_group_name_H-M   'P 1'
#
loop_
_entity.id
_entity.type
_entity.pdbx_description
1 polymer ?
#
loop_
_entity_poly.entity_id
_entity_poly.type
_entity_poly.pdbx_seq_one_letter_code
_entity_poly.pdbx_strand_id
1 'polypeptide(L)'
;MRFGIKGKIISVSLLSAFLCLIISYFGSMQLQKALNLYKVVAEVNFENVIDLGELEKAGIEIEAAANLLIGVNTTPKDAAVAQERLNTILKNFAKHSAEYESLPFVEGEEEAWKDFKNNFWASYVSHASKIIKLSATEKENDQKERDEFAATIWAKALKERPA
;
A
#
# COMPACT_ATOMS: atom_id res chain seq x y z
N MET A 1 42.50 -48.99 19.75
CA MET A 1 42.01 -49.61 21.02
C MET A 1 40.67 -50.26 20.78
N ARG A 2 40.33 -51.40 21.42
CA ARG A 2 38.96 -51.93 21.44
C ARG A 2 38.25 -51.43 22.71
N PHE A 3 37.31 -50.50 22.57
CA PHE A 3 36.47 -50.08 23.69
C PHE A 3 35.56 -51.22 24.16
N GLY A 4 35.55 -51.48 25.48
CA GLY A 4 34.64 -52.44 26.10
C GLY A 4 33.18 -52.00 26.00
N ILE A 5 32.25 -52.94 26.18
CA ILE A 5 30.81 -52.75 25.95
C ILE A 5 30.27 -51.51 26.70
N LYS A 6 30.63 -51.32 27.97
CA LYS A 6 30.24 -50.14 28.76
C LYS A 6 30.66 -48.81 28.11
N GLY A 7 31.90 -48.74 27.60
CA GLY A 7 32.41 -47.55 26.92
C GLY A 7 31.68 -47.26 25.60
N LYS A 8 31.34 -48.31 24.84
CA LYS A 8 30.52 -48.17 23.62
C LYS A 8 29.13 -47.59 23.95
N ILE A 9 28.44 -48.13 24.96
CA ILE A 9 27.13 -47.63 25.41
C ILE A 9 27.23 -46.15 25.78
N ILE A 10 28.20 -45.77 26.63
CA ILE A 10 28.41 -44.38 27.04
C ILE A 10 28.66 -43.46 25.83
N SER A 11 29.50 -43.88 24.87
CA SER A 11 29.76 -43.08 23.66
C SER A 11 28.53 -42.90 22.76
N VAL A 12 27.67 -43.92 22.65
CA VAL A 12 26.41 -43.82 21.88
C VAL A 12 25.41 -42.93 22.61
N SER A 13 25.24 -43.07 23.92
CA SER A 13 24.35 -42.20 24.72
C SER A 13 24.77 -40.73 24.66
N LEU A 14 26.08 -40.43 24.74
CA LEU A 14 26.62 -39.08 24.58
C LEU A 14 26.37 -38.53 23.17
N LEU A 15 26.59 -39.33 22.12
CA LEU A 15 26.33 -38.92 20.75
C LEU A 15 24.84 -38.66 20.50
N SER A 16 23.95 -39.51 21.00
CA SER A 16 22.49 -39.29 20.92
C SER A 16 22.07 -38.01 21.66
N ALA A 17 22.57 -37.78 22.87
CA ALA A 17 22.27 -36.54 23.62
C ALA A 17 22.77 -35.29 22.88
N PHE A 18 23.97 -35.34 22.30
CA PHE A 18 24.53 -34.25 21.51
C PHE A 18 23.73 -33.96 20.23
N LEU A 19 23.31 -35.01 19.51
CA LEU A 19 22.44 -34.87 18.33
C LEU A 19 21.06 -34.30 18.69
N CYS A 20 20.47 -34.72 19.81
CA CYS A 20 19.23 -34.11 20.32
C CYS A 20 19.41 -32.61 20.61
N LEU A 21 20.51 -32.20 21.27
CA LEU A 21 20.80 -30.79 21.53
C LEU A 21 20.97 -29.97 20.23
N ILE A 22 21.64 -30.51 19.22
CA ILE A 22 21.76 -29.87 17.90
C ILE A 22 20.39 -29.70 17.24
N ILE A 23 19.56 -30.73 17.23
CA ILE A 23 18.21 -30.68 16.64
C ILE A 23 17.32 -29.68 17.39
N SER A 24 17.37 -29.67 18.73
CA SER A 24 16.65 -28.68 19.55
C SER A 24 17.12 -27.25 19.28
N TYR A 25 18.43 -27.03 19.09
CA TYR A 25 18.99 -25.71 18.78
C TYR A 25 18.53 -25.21 17.41
N PHE A 26 18.67 -26.02 16.35
CA PHE A 26 18.19 -25.66 15.01
C PHE A 26 16.66 -25.47 14.96
N GLY A 27 15.91 -26.34 15.66
CA GLY A 27 14.46 -26.19 15.81
C GLY A 27 14.08 -24.88 16.50
N SER A 28 14.78 -24.52 17.58
CA SER A 28 14.58 -23.25 18.29
C SER A 28 14.89 -22.03 17.41
N MET A 29 16.01 -22.04 16.67
CA MET A 29 16.35 -20.96 15.72
C MET A 29 15.29 -20.77 14.63
N GLN A 30 14.80 -21.87 14.04
CA GLN A 30 13.79 -21.80 12.98
C GLN A 30 12.41 -21.39 13.54
N LEU A 31 12.07 -21.83 14.76
CA LEU A 31 10.87 -21.38 15.47
C LEU A 31 10.93 -19.89 15.81
N GLN A 32 12.08 -19.36 16.25
CA GLN A 32 12.27 -17.93 16.50
C GLN A 32 12.11 -17.09 15.23
N LYS A 33 12.65 -17.54 14.08
CA LYS A 33 12.39 -16.87 12.79
C LYS A 33 10.91 -16.86 12.43
N ALA A 34 10.23 -18.00 12.58
CA ALA A 34 8.80 -18.11 12.31
C ALA A 34 7.95 -17.23 13.24
N LEU A 35 8.31 -17.14 14.53
CA LEU A 35 7.65 -16.27 15.50
C LEU A 35 7.90 -14.78 15.23
N ASN A 36 9.10 -14.40 14.78
CA ASN A 36 9.38 -13.01 14.40
C ASN A 36 8.61 -12.61 13.12
N LEU A 37 8.58 -13.48 12.10
CA LEU A 37 7.74 -13.29 10.91
C LEU A 37 6.24 -13.20 11.27
N TYR A 38 5.76 -14.08 12.14
CA TYR A 38 4.37 -14.06 12.60
C TYR A 38 4.04 -12.81 13.41
N LYS A 39 4.97 -12.31 14.25
CA LYS A 39 4.83 -11.02 14.94
C LYS A 39 4.69 -9.87 13.96
N VAL A 40 5.56 -9.76 12.95
CA VAL A 40 5.41 -8.72 11.90
C VAL A 40 4.04 -8.82 11.23
N VAL A 41 3.62 -10.02 10.81
CA VAL A 41 2.29 -10.20 10.17
C VAL A 41 1.12 -9.90 11.12
N ALA A 42 1.21 -10.21 12.41
CA ALA A 42 0.12 -10.05 13.36
C ALA A 42 0.05 -8.65 14.00
N GLU A 43 1.20 -7.98 14.15
CA GLU A 43 1.35 -6.69 14.84
C GLU A 43 1.47 -5.51 13.86
N VAL A 44 1.82 -5.75 12.59
CA VAL A 44 1.98 -4.69 11.56
C VAL A 44 0.89 -4.80 10.48
N ASN A 45 0.69 -5.97 9.85
CA ASN A 45 -0.21 -6.04 8.69
C ASN A 45 -1.68 -5.70 9.02
N PHE A 46 -2.14 -5.90 10.25
CA PHE A 46 -3.55 -5.68 10.59
C PHE A 46 -3.92 -4.19 10.68
N GLU A 47 -2.98 -3.33 11.10
CA GLU A 47 -3.15 -1.88 11.07
C GLU A 47 -2.85 -1.34 9.66
N ASN A 48 -1.78 -1.82 9.00
CA ASN A 48 -1.48 -1.51 7.59
C ASN A 48 -2.68 -1.75 6.66
N VAL A 49 -3.44 -2.85 6.82
CA VAL A 49 -4.60 -3.16 5.98
C VAL A 49 -5.76 -2.17 6.16
N ILE A 50 -5.92 -1.57 7.36
CA ILE A 50 -6.94 -0.55 7.60
C ILE A 50 -6.56 0.76 6.89
N ASP A 51 -5.32 1.21 7.05
CA ASP A 51 -4.84 2.44 6.40
C ASP A 51 -4.77 2.29 4.88
N LEU A 52 -4.26 1.16 4.36
CA LEU A 52 -4.26 0.87 2.92
C LEU A 52 -5.70 0.83 2.34
N GLY A 53 -6.69 0.37 3.11
CA GLY A 53 -8.10 0.41 2.71
C GLY A 53 -8.67 1.82 2.62
N GLU A 54 -8.36 2.70 3.58
CA GLU A 54 -8.74 4.12 3.52
C GLU A 54 -7.96 4.89 2.45
N LEU A 55 -6.73 4.49 2.13
CA LEU A 55 -5.93 5.03 1.02
C LEU A 55 -6.48 4.60 -0.36
N GLU A 56 -6.93 3.35 -0.54
CA GLU A 56 -7.60 2.91 -1.78
C GLU A 56 -8.94 3.64 -1.97
N LYS A 57 -9.73 3.73 -0.90
CA LYS A 57 -10.97 4.50 -0.84
C LYS A 57 -10.75 5.98 -1.17
N ALA A 58 -9.66 6.59 -0.71
CA ALA A 58 -9.29 7.95 -1.13
C ALA A 58 -9.05 8.04 -2.65
N GLY A 59 -8.46 7.01 -3.27
CA GLY A 59 -8.42 6.89 -4.73
C GLY A 59 -9.81 6.87 -5.37
N ILE A 60 -10.69 5.98 -4.90
CA ILE A 60 -12.07 5.83 -5.40
C ILE A 60 -12.91 7.12 -5.22
N GLU A 61 -12.73 7.85 -4.12
CA GLU A 61 -13.41 9.13 -3.88
C GLU A 61 -12.88 10.24 -4.83
N ILE A 62 -11.61 10.20 -5.23
CA ILE A 62 -11.06 11.05 -6.30
C ILE A 62 -11.66 10.65 -7.66
N GLU A 63 -11.78 9.35 -7.96
CA GLU A 63 -12.47 8.88 -9.17
C GLU A 63 -13.90 9.44 -9.25
N ALA A 64 -14.66 9.33 -8.17
CA ALA A 64 -16.02 9.87 -8.10
C ALA A 64 -16.05 11.40 -8.26
N ALA A 65 -15.14 12.14 -7.60
CA ALA A 65 -15.08 13.60 -7.67
C ALA A 65 -14.72 14.12 -9.07
N ALA A 66 -13.84 13.43 -9.81
CA ALA A 66 -13.50 13.78 -11.18
C ALA A 66 -14.56 13.32 -12.19
N ASN A 67 -15.00 12.06 -12.11
CA ASN A 67 -15.88 11.46 -13.12
C ASN A 67 -17.28 12.08 -13.17
N LEU A 68 -17.80 12.58 -12.04
CA LEU A 68 -19.08 13.31 -11.99
C LEU A 68 -19.07 14.64 -12.77
N LEU A 69 -17.91 15.11 -13.22
CA LEU A 69 -17.76 16.36 -13.98
C LEU A 69 -17.54 16.15 -15.48
N ILE A 70 -17.46 14.91 -15.97
CA ILE A 70 -17.04 14.58 -17.34
C ILE A 70 -18.28 14.36 -18.23
N GLY A 71 -18.24 14.86 -19.47
CA GLY A 71 -19.31 14.68 -20.45
C GLY A 71 -20.65 15.39 -20.13
N VAL A 72 -20.65 16.29 -19.15
CA VAL A 72 -21.83 17.06 -18.72
C VAL A 72 -21.54 18.56 -18.71
N ASN A 73 -22.59 19.38 -18.84
CA ASN A 73 -22.54 20.83 -18.63
C ASN A 73 -22.38 21.12 -17.13
N THR A 74 -21.15 21.10 -16.65
CA THR A 74 -20.79 21.47 -15.28
C THR A 74 -20.89 22.97 -15.06
N THR A 75 -21.44 23.37 -13.91
CA THR A 75 -21.33 24.77 -13.47
C THR A 75 -20.07 24.98 -12.63
N PRO A 76 -19.58 26.23 -12.49
CA PRO A 76 -18.50 26.55 -11.55
C PRO A 76 -18.78 26.13 -10.09
N LYS A 77 -20.06 26.00 -9.71
CA LYS A 77 -20.48 25.50 -8.40
C LYS A 77 -20.22 24.00 -8.23
N ASP A 78 -20.44 23.20 -9.26
CA ASP A 78 -20.21 21.75 -9.22
C ASP A 78 -18.71 21.45 -9.09
N ALA A 79 -17.89 22.19 -9.85
CA ALA A 79 -16.44 22.15 -9.71
C ALA A 79 -15.96 22.61 -8.32
N ALA A 80 -16.58 23.62 -7.72
CA ALA A 80 -16.25 24.04 -6.35
C ALA A 80 -16.56 22.94 -5.31
N VAL A 81 -17.70 22.25 -5.43
CA VAL A 81 -18.03 21.09 -4.57
C VAL A 81 -17.06 19.93 -4.78
N ALA A 82 -16.66 19.66 -6.02
CA ALA A 82 -15.64 18.64 -6.31
C ALA A 82 -14.26 19.01 -5.75
N GLN A 83 -13.87 20.29 -5.80
CA GLN A 83 -12.63 20.78 -5.20
C GLN A 83 -12.66 20.69 -3.66
N GLU A 84 -13.79 20.99 -3.02
CA GLU A 84 -13.96 20.82 -1.56
C GLU A 84 -13.86 19.34 -1.14
N ARG A 85 -14.46 18.43 -1.92
CA ARG A 85 -14.29 16.99 -1.76
C ARG A 85 -12.83 16.58 -1.93
N LEU A 86 -12.17 16.95 -3.02
CA LEU A 86 -10.74 16.66 -3.24
C LEU A 86 -9.86 17.18 -2.09
N ASN A 87 -10.09 18.40 -1.61
CA ASN A 87 -9.38 18.98 -0.47
C ASN A 87 -9.63 18.23 0.86
N THR A 88 -10.74 17.50 0.97
CA THR A 88 -11.06 16.65 2.13
C THR A 88 -10.41 15.28 1.99
N ILE A 89 -10.51 14.66 0.82
CA ILE A 89 -9.88 13.37 0.50
C ILE A 89 -8.36 13.45 0.66
N LEU A 90 -7.72 14.54 0.21
CA LEU A 90 -6.28 14.76 0.38
C LEU A 90 -5.85 14.89 1.85
N LYS A 91 -6.72 15.38 2.75
CA LYS A 91 -6.45 15.40 4.19
C LYS A 91 -6.58 14.01 4.81
N ASN A 92 -7.58 13.23 4.40
CA ASN A 92 -7.75 11.86 4.85
C ASN A 92 -6.57 10.99 4.39
N PHE A 93 -6.18 11.08 3.11
CA PHE A 93 -4.97 10.43 2.59
C PHE A 93 -3.74 10.84 3.39
N ALA A 94 -3.50 12.14 3.61
CA ALA A 94 -2.32 12.63 4.35
C ALA A 94 -2.27 12.15 5.81
N LYS A 95 -3.43 11.90 6.44
CA LYS A 95 -3.53 11.27 7.76
C LYS A 95 -3.13 9.79 7.69
N HIS A 96 -3.85 9.01 6.89
CA HIS A 96 -3.64 7.55 6.81
C HIS A 96 -2.28 7.17 6.20
N SER A 97 -1.70 8.01 5.34
CA SER A 97 -0.31 7.85 4.89
C SER A 97 0.70 8.03 6.02
N ALA A 98 0.44 8.93 6.97
CA ALA A 98 1.34 9.19 8.10
C ALA A 98 1.18 8.14 9.21
N GLU A 99 0.00 7.54 9.35
CA GLU A 99 -0.24 6.38 10.23
C GLU A 99 0.46 5.13 9.65
N TYR A 100 0.26 4.83 8.36
CA TYR A 100 0.99 3.79 7.62
C TYR A 100 2.52 3.97 7.66
N GLU A 101 3.03 5.19 7.43
CA GLU A 101 4.47 5.51 7.51
C GLU A 101 5.05 5.52 8.93
N SER A 102 4.23 5.40 9.97
CA SER A 102 4.71 5.24 11.36
C SER A 102 5.03 3.78 11.72
N LEU A 103 4.54 2.83 10.92
CA LEU A 103 4.71 1.40 11.11
C LEU A 103 5.95 0.89 10.36
N PRO A 104 6.61 -0.19 10.85
CA PRO A 104 7.85 -0.67 10.26
C PRO A 104 7.61 -1.46 8.97
N PHE A 105 7.96 -0.85 7.83
CA PHE A 105 7.90 -1.46 6.50
C PHE A 105 8.66 -2.79 6.40
N VAL A 106 8.19 -3.68 5.53
CA VAL A 106 8.90 -4.93 5.18
C VAL A 106 9.91 -4.72 4.03
N GLU A 107 10.71 -5.76 3.73
CA GLU A 107 11.74 -5.69 2.69
C GLU A 107 11.14 -5.39 1.30
N GLY A 108 11.50 -4.24 0.71
CA GLY A 108 11.01 -3.75 -0.58
C GLY A 108 9.69 -2.96 -0.54
N GLU A 109 9.04 -2.85 0.62
CA GLU A 109 7.77 -2.13 0.79
C GLU A 109 7.96 -0.61 0.81
N GLU A 110 9.03 -0.11 1.44
CA GLU A 110 9.32 1.34 1.48
C GLU A 110 9.62 1.90 0.07
N GLU A 111 10.31 1.15 -0.78
CA GLU A 111 10.56 1.50 -2.18
C GLU A 111 9.26 1.57 -2.98
N ALA A 112 8.39 0.55 -2.87
CA ALA A 112 7.10 0.50 -3.55
C ALA A 112 6.18 1.66 -3.10
N TRP A 113 6.15 1.97 -1.80
CA TRP A 113 5.39 3.08 -1.25
C TRP A 113 5.90 4.45 -1.73
N LYS A 114 7.22 4.63 -1.83
CA LYS A 114 7.83 5.83 -2.40
C LYS A 114 7.50 6.00 -3.89
N ASP A 115 7.53 4.93 -4.68
CA ASP A 115 7.14 4.97 -6.10
C ASP A 115 5.64 5.33 -6.24
N PHE A 116 4.77 4.66 -5.49
CA PHE A 116 3.34 4.95 -5.45
C PHE A 116 3.06 6.42 -5.13
N LYS A 117 3.62 6.97 -4.05
CA LYS A 117 3.37 8.38 -3.66
C LYS A 117 3.90 9.38 -4.69
N ASN A 118 5.14 9.19 -5.14
CA ASN A 118 5.83 10.20 -5.95
C ASN A 118 5.44 10.17 -7.43
N ASN A 119 5.22 8.98 -8.00
CA ASN A 119 4.99 8.81 -9.43
C ASN A 119 3.51 8.58 -9.76
N PHE A 120 2.83 7.68 -9.05
CA PHE A 120 1.40 7.42 -9.29
C PHE A 120 0.50 8.49 -8.64
N TRP A 121 0.48 8.60 -7.32
CA TRP A 121 -0.50 9.41 -6.58
C TRP A 121 -0.40 10.90 -6.91
N ALA A 122 0.80 11.48 -6.95
CA ALA A 122 1.00 12.88 -7.33
C ALA A 122 0.48 13.19 -8.76
N SER A 123 0.69 12.27 -9.71
CA SER A 123 0.18 12.36 -11.08
C SER A 123 -1.35 12.24 -11.11
N TYR A 124 -1.90 11.27 -10.38
CA TYR A 124 -3.34 10.99 -10.28
C TYR A 124 -4.13 12.18 -9.71
N VAL A 125 -3.66 12.75 -8.59
CA VAL A 125 -4.23 13.97 -7.97
C VAL A 125 -4.14 15.16 -8.92
N SER A 126 -3.03 15.30 -9.66
CA SER A 126 -2.86 16.36 -10.66
C SER A 126 -3.87 16.24 -11.81
N HIS A 127 -4.11 15.02 -12.32
CA HIS A 127 -5.09 14.75 -13.37
C HIS A 127 -6.53 15.07 -12.93
N ALA A 128 -6.93 14.62 -11.73
CA ALA A 128 -8.24 14.96 -11.17
C ALA A 128 -8.39 16.49 -10.94
N SER A 129 -7.34 17.14 -10.41
CA SER A 129 -7.31 18.60 -10.25
C SER A 129 -7.47 19.35 -11.57
N LYS A 130 -6.90 18.84 -12.67
CA LYS A 130 -7.08 19.41 -14.02
C LYS A 130 -8.54 19.30 -14.49
N ILE A 131 -9.18 18.15 -14.32
CA ILE A 131 -10.59 17.93 -14.68
C ILE A 131 -11.50 18.89 -13.91
N ILE A 132 -11.30 19.02 -12.59
CA ILE A 132 -12.05 19.95 -11.74
C ILE A 132 -11.82 21.41 -12.19
N LYS A 133 -10.57 21.79 -12.45
CA LYS A 133 -10.22 23.16 -12.89
C LYS A 133 -10.83 23.54 -14.24
N LEU A 134 -10.88 22.64 -15.21
CA LEU A 134 -11.51 22.89 -16.51
C LEU A 134 -13.03 22.94 -16.41
N SER A 135 -13.62 22.12 -15.54
CA SER A 135 -15.06 22.16 -15.22
C SER A 135 -15.50 23.41 -14.44
N ALA A 136 -14.55 24.17 -13.88
CA ALA A 136 -14.81 25.40 -13.15
C ALA A 136 -15.14 26.60 -14.04
N THR A 137 -15.24 26.41 -15.36
CA THR A 137 -15.60 27.47 -16.32
C THR A 137 -16.77 27.06 -17.22
N GLU A 138 -17.51 28.05 -17.69
CA GLU A 138 -18.64 27.89 -18.60
C GLU A 138 -18.20 27.95 -20.08
N LYS A 139 -16.90 27.76 -20.36
CA LYS A 139 -16.36 27.83 -21.73
C LYS A 139 -16.37 26.46 -22.41
N GLU A 140 -17.00 26.40 -23.57
CA GLU A 140 -17.05 25.21 -24.44
C GLU A 140 -15.64 24.63 -24.72
N ASN A 141 -14.63 25.47 -24.98
CA ASN A 141 -13.25 25.02 -25.18
C ASN A 141 -12.65 24.32 -23.95
N ASP A 142 -12.89 24.85 -22.75
CA ASP A 142 -12.33 24.30 -21.51
C ASP A 142 -13.02 22.96 -21.18
N GLN A 143 -14.34 22.87 -21.40
CA GLN A 143 -15.15 21.64 -21.27
C GLN A 143 -14.77 20.58 -22.31
N LYS A 144 -14.43 21.00 -23.53
CA LYS A 144 -13.91 20.11 -24.56
C LYS A 144 -12.50 19.59 -24.22
N GLU A 145 -11.60 20.45 -23.74
CA GLU A 145 -10.27 20.00 -23.28
C GLU A 145 -10.41 19.02 -22.12
N ARG A 146 -11.35 19.25 -21.19
CA ARG A 146 -11.68 18.32 -20.09
C ARG A 146 -12.06 16.95 -20.62
N ASP A 147 -12.99 16.88 -21.58
CA ASP A 147 -13.52 15.60 -22.05
C ASP A 147 -12.53 14.85 -22.97
N GLU A 148 -11.72 15.57 -23.76
CA GLU A 148 -10.60 14.99 -24.51
C GLU A 148 -9.49 14.47 -23.58
N PHE A 149 -9.14 15.22 -22.53
CA PHE A 149 -8.19 14.80 -21.50
C PHE A 149 -8.72 13.61 -20.67
N ALA A 150 -10.02 13.61 -20.37
CA ALA A 150 -10.71 12.53 -19.69
C ALA A 150 -10.63 11.21 -20.49
N ALA A 151 -10.98 11.27 -21.78
CA ALA A 151 -10.98 10.11 -22.67
C ALA A 151 -9.57 9.53 -22.96
N THR A 152 -8.51 10.29 -22.68
CA THR A 152 -7.12 9.92 -23.02
C THR A 152 -6.25 9.68 -21.79
N ILE A 153 -5.80 10.76 -21.12
CA ILE A 153 -4.83 10.70 -20.02
C ILE A 153 -5.46 10.14 -18.75
N TRP A 154 -6.67 10.58 -18.41
CA TRP A 154 -7.37 10.11 -17.21
C TRP A 154 -7.82 8.65 -17.36
N ALA A 155 -8.47 8.30 -18.47
CA ALA A 155 -8.85 6.92 -18.78
C ALA A 155 -7.65 5.96 -18.94
N LYS A 156 -6.43 6.47 -19.08
CA LYS A 156 -5.18 5.70 -18.92
C LYS A 156 -4.81 5.56 -17.45
N ALA A 157 -4.73 6.65 -16.69
CA ALA A 157 -4.40 6.65 -15.27
C ALA A 157 -5.33 5.76 -14.42
N LEU A 158 -6.63 5.70 -14.75
CA LEU A 158 -7.59 4.78 -14.11
C LEU A 158 -7.26 3.29 -14.33
N LYS A 159 -6.65 2.93 -15.47
CA LYS A 159 -6.22 1.54 -15.79
C LYS A 159 -4.85 1.19 -15.23
N GLU A 160 -4.08 2.21 -14.84
CA GLU A 160 -2.76 2.08 -14.22
C GLU A 160 -2.84 2.21 -12.68
N ARG A 161 -4.05 2.30 -12.11
CA ARG A 161 -4.26 2.26 -10.66
C ARG A 161 -3.87 0.89 -10.09
N PRO A 162 -3.02 0.82 -9.06
CA PRO A 162 -2.79 -0.42 -8.33
C PRO A 162 -4.09 -0.97 -7.72
N ALA A 163 -4.20 -2.30 -7.68
CA ALA A 163 -5.29 -3.07 -7.09
C ALA A 163 -4.79 -3.87 -5.88
#